data_AF-U1X835-F1
#
_entry.id   AF-U1X835-F1
#
_cell.length_a   1.000
_cell.length_b   1.000
_cell.length_c   1.000
_cell.angle_alpha   90.00
_cell.angle_beta   90.00
_cell.angle_gamma   90.00
#
_symmetry.space_group_name_H-M   'P 1'
#
loop_
_entity.id
_entity.type
_entity.pdbx_description
1 polymer ?
#
loop_
_entity_poly.entity_id
_entity_poly.type
_entity_poly.pdbx_seq_one_letter_code
_entity_poly.pdbx_strand_id
1 'polypeptide(L)'
;MAPPWLMYPDIGRYSIGWRMGYGEHYIIHFGKWYSTLNIEEQNKFRQMFPPPKGWLGWYEEEYLDEDIYDDDGDLLWNVDGKMAYSLDWIQENFQKGKKFEYLFFWGHQPSSNGDITKNCLSQWWKAEFTIEIDRYCCMEQYMMAEKARLFDDEEITEEILKSDNPKEIKKLGRKVRNFNEEIWASKRYPIVLNGNFAKFLQNENLMQFLLQTKNKVLVEASPYDKIWGVGMSTEDEKINNPIEWKGKNLLGFALMEVRDELKRVCQNYNKLKLQDLHQEFG
;
A
#
# COMPACT_ATOMS: atom_id res chain seq x y z
N MET A 1 24.78 3.92 -0.22
CA MET A 1 23.69 3.96 -1.21
C MET A 1 22.37 3.64 -0.51
N ALA A 2 21.23 3.88 -1.17
CA ALA A 2 19.92 3.40 -0.69
C ALA A 2 19.63 2.02 -1.31
N PRO A 3 18.80 1.17 -0.70
CA PRO A 3 18.34 -0.03 -1.39
C PRO A 3 17.46 0.33 -2.60
N PRO A 4 17.39 -0.52 -3.64
CA PRO A 4 16.66 -0.21 -4.88
C PRO A 4 15.20 0.20 -4.67
N TRP A 5 14.47 -0.49 -3.79
CA TRP A 5 13.05 -0.22 -3.48
C TRP A 5 12.79 1.09 -2.72
N LEU A 6 13.81 1.72 -2.12
CA LEU A 6 13.68 3.06 -1.55
C LEU A 6 14.16 4.14 -2.50
N MET A 7 15.05 3.79 -3.44
CA MET A 7 15.56 4.72 -4.45
C MET A 7 14.55 4.95 -5.59
N TYR A 8 14.02 3.85 -6.15
CA TYR A 8 13.00 3.85 -7.20
C TYR A 8 11.85 2.95 -6.74
N PRO A 9 11.02 3.43 -5.78
CA PRO A 9 9.89 2.69 -5.22
C PRO A 9 8.78 2.37 -6.22
N ASP A 10 8.86 2.93 -7.41
CA ASP A 10 7.97 2.75 -8.55
C ASP A 10 8.39 1.59 -9.47
N ILE A 11 9.66 1.16 -9.44
CA ILE A 11 10.15 0.02 -10.23
C ILE A 11 10.09 -1.26 -9.39
N GLY A 12 9.24 -2.23 -9.75
CA GLY A 12 9.16 -3.52 -9.09
C GLY A 12 10.42 -4.38 -9.30
N ARG A 13 10.65 -5.35 -8.41
CA ARG A 13 11.87 -6.22 -8.40
C ARG A 13 12.19 -6.84 -9.76
N TYR A 14 11.17 -7.35 -10.44
CA TYR A 14 11.31 -8.07 -11.72
C TYR A 14 11.07 -7.18 -12.94
N SER A 15 10.89 -5.88 -12.73
CA SER A 15 10.64 -4.93 -13.81
C SER A 15 11.78 -4.90 -14.81
N ILE A 16 11.42 -4.77 -16.09
CA ILE A 16 12.38 -4.47 -17.15
C ILE A 16 13.04 -3.09 -16.96
N GLY A 17 12.46 -2.21 -16.14
CA GLY A 17 13.02 -0.90 -15.79
C GLY A 17 14.42 -0.97 -15.16
N TRP A 18 14.77 -2.09 -14.52
CA TRP A 18 16.12 -2.34 -14.00
C TRP A 18 17.15 -2.75 -15.06
N ARG A 19 16.72 -3.10 -16.27
CA ARG A 19 17.58 -3.57 -17.37
C ARG A 19 17.54 -2.69 -18.60
N MET A 20 16.46 -1.94 -18.79
CA MET A 20 16.24 -1.10 -19.97
C MET A 20 15.54 0.23 -19.62
N GLY A 21 15.51 0.61 -18.35
CA GLY A 21 14.90 1.84 -17.86
C GLY A 21 15.86 2.69 -17.04
N TYR A 22 15.34 3.76 -16.43
CA TYR A 22 16.13 4.70 -15.62
C TYR A 22 16.71 4.07 -14.35
N GLY A 23 16.22 2.91 -13.92
CA GLY A 23 16.78 2.15 -12.80
C GLY A 23 18.07 1.39 -13.13
N GLU A 24 18.37 1.13 -14.40
CA GLU A 24 19.49 0.27 -14.81
C GLU A 24 20.85 0.77 -14.31
N HIS A 25 21.11 2.07 -14.50
CA HIS A 25 22.38 2.66 -14.07
C HIS A 25 22.56 2.51 -12.56
N TYR A 26 21.50 2.75 -11.78
CA TYR A 26 21.55 2.64 -10.33
C TYR A 26 21.75 1.21 -9.83
N ILE A 27 21.02 0.23 -10.37
CA ILE A 27 21.09 -1.15 -9.88
C ILE A 27 22.49 -1.75 -10.12
N ILE A 28 23.14 -1.38 -11.23
CA ILE A 28 24.52 -1.76 -11.54
C ILE A 28 25.49 -1.13 -10.53
N HIS A 29 25.34 0.17 -10.23
CA HIS A 29 26.19 0.86 -9.25
C HIS A 29 25.97 0.33 -7.84
N PHE A 30 24.72 0.07 -7.47
CA PHE A 30 24.35 -0.54 -6.20
C PHE A 30 25.01 -1.91 -6.06
N GLY A 31 24.92 -2.78 -7.07
CA GLY A 31 25.54 -4.09 -7.04
C GLY A 31 27.07 -4.02 -6.89
N LYS A 32 27.73 -3.15 -7.65
CA LYS A 32 29.18 -2.92 -7.53
C LYS A 32 29.57 -2.46 -6.13
N TRP A 33 28.91 -1.43 -5.61
CA TRP A 33 29.17 -0.92 -4.26
C TRP A 33 28.87 -1.96 -3.19
N TYR A 34 27.74 -2.67 -3.28
CA TYR A 34 27.36 -3.67 -2.28
C TYR A 34 28.37 -4.84 -2.24
N SER A 35 28.96 -5.19 -3.38
CA SER A 35 30.01 -6.22 -3.48
C SER A 35 31.37 -5.80 -2.88
N THR A 36 31.60 -4.50 -2.65
CA THR A 36 32.83 -4.03 -1.97
C THR A 36 32.73 -4.09 -0.45
N LEU A 37 31.51 -4.20 0.09
CA LEU A 37 31.28 -4.33 1.53
C LEU A 37 31.69 -5.72 2.01
N ASN A 38 32.27 -5.80 3.21
CA ASN A 38 32.49 -7.08 3.86
C ASN A 38 31.17 -7.68 4.41
N ILE A 39 31.20 -8.94 4.84
CA ILE A 39 30.01 -9.66 5.33
C ILE A 39 29.33 -8.95 6.51
N GLU A 40 30.10 -8.37 7.43
CA GLU A 40 29.56 -7.64 8.58
C GLU A 40 28.85 -6.36 8.16
N GLU A 41 29.44 -5.61 7.23
CA GLU A 41 28.85 -4.39 6.64
C GLU A 41 27.59 -4.71 5.84
N GLN A 42 27.60 -5.78 5.05
CA GLN A 42 26.42 -6.27 4.34
C GLN A 42 25.31 -6.64 5.32
N ASN A 43 25.59 -7.42 6.36
CA ASN A 43 24.63 -7.78 7.40
C ASN A 43 24.03 -6.53 8.06
N LYS A 44 24.86 -5.56 8.42
CA LYS A 44 24.41 -4.30 9.00
C LYS A 44 23.51 -3.52 8.05
N PHE A 45 23.85 -3.46 6.76
CA PHE A 45 23.02 -2.80 5.76
C PHE A 45 21.65 -3.48 5.62
N ARG A 46 21.62 -4.82 5.56
CA ARG A 46 20.38 -5.63 5.48
C ARG A 46 19.47 -5.40 6.68
N GLN A 47 20.03 -5.38 7.89
CA GLN A 47 19.27 -5.10 9.11
C GLN A 47 18.73 -3.67 9.13
N MET A 48 19.48 -2.70 8.61
CA MET A 48 19.04 -1.31 8.55
C MET A 48 17.95 -1.09 7.49
N PHE A 49 18.02 -1.83 6.39
CA PHE A 49 17.15 -1.69 5.23
C PHE A 49 16.65 -3.07 4.80
N PRO A 50 15.71 -3.67 5.55
CA PRO A 50 15.20 -4.98 5.17
C PRO A 50 14.31 -4.85 3.91
N PRO A 51 14.26 -5.89 3.05
CA PRO A 51 13.44 -5.86 1.85
C PRO A 51 11.95 -5.80 2.21
N PRO A 52 11.13 -4.99 1.51
CA PRO A 52 9.68 -5.03 1.63
C PRO A 52 9.08 -6.31 1.03
N LYS A 53 7.80 -6.55 1.26
CA LYS A 53 6.99 -7.49 0.47
C LYS A 53 7.16 -7.19 -1.03
N GLY A 54 7.32 -8.22 -1.85
CA GLY A 54 7.68 -8.16 -3.27
C GLY A 54 9.19 -8.06 -3.54
N TRP A 55 10.00 -7.92 -2.49
CA TRP A 55 11.47 -7.90 -2.54
C TRP A 55 12.11 -8.92 -1.60
N LEU A 56 11.33 -9.79 -0.96
CA LEU A 56 11.84 -10.79 -0.02
C LEU A 56 12.77 -11.79 -0.74
N GLY A 57 13.85 -12.18 -0.08
CA GLY A 57 14.93 -12.95 -0.72
C GLY A 57 15.80 -12.14 -1.70
N TRP A 58 15.68 -10.81 -1.78
CA TRP A 58 16.57 -10.00 -2.65
C TRP A 58 18.05 -10.08 -2.26
N TYR A 59 18.33 -10.18 -0.96
CA TYR A 59 19.69 -10.20 -0.43
C TYR A 59 20.28 -11.59 -0.20
N GLU A 60 19.45 -12.63 -0.19
CA GLU A 60 19.80 -13.96 0.31
C GLU A 60 19.80 -14.98 -0.82
N GLU A 61 20.71 -15.96 -0.72
CA GLU A 61 20.68 -17.17 -1.54
C GLU A 61 19.85 -18.29 -0.87
N GLU A 62 19.50 -18.15 0.41
CA GLU A 62 18.72 -19.14 1.17
C GLU A 62 17.22 -18.77 1.20
N TYR A 63 16.40 -19.69 0.67
CA TYR A 63 14.96 -19.59 0.38
C TYR A 63 14.02 -19.43 1.60
N LEU A 64 14.50 -18.96 2.77
CA LEU A 64 13.72 -19.01 4.02
C LEU A 64 12.68 -17.89 4.13
N ASP A 65 12.97 -16.72 3.55
CA ASP A 65 12.09 -15.56 3.53
C ASP A 65 11.84 -15.12 2.08
N GLU A 66 11.13 -15.93 1.29
CA GLU A 66 10.71 -15.57 -0.07
C GLU A 66 9.30 -14.98 -0.10
N ASP A 67 9.04 -14.17 -1.12
CA ASP A 67 7.69 -13.73 -1.42
C ASP A 67 6.84 -14.91 -1.89
N ILE A 68 5.61 -14.94 -1.42
CA ILE A 68 4.65 -15.97 -1.79
C ILE A 68 3.74 -15.37 -2.85
N TYR A 69 3.49 -16.11 -3.91
CA TYR A 69 2.56 -15.74 -4.97
C TYR A 69 1.45 -16.77 -5.04
N ASP A 70 0.24 -16.34 -5.40
CA ASP A 70 -0.82 -17.30 -5.75
C ASP A 70 -0.66 -17.85 -7.18
N ASP A 71 -1.56 -18.75 -7.57
CA ASP A 71 -1.53 -19.42 -8.87
C ASP A 71 -1.65 -18.45 -10.06
N ASP A 72 -2.17 -17.23 -9.84
CA ASP A 72 -2.28 -16.19 -10.85
C ASP A 72 -1.06 -15.26 -10.87
N GLY A 73 -0.08 -15.49 -10.00
CA GLY A 73 1.14 -14.69 -9.88
C GLY A 73 0.97 -13.42 -9.04
N ASP A 74 -0.10 -13.29 -8.27
CA ASP A 74 -0.30 -12.14 -7.39
C ASP A 74 0.45 -12.31 -6.06
N LEU A 75 1.12 -11.23 -5.62
CA LEU A 75 1.86 -11.22 -4.37
C LEU A 75 0.93 -11.39 -3.16
N LEU A 76 1.19 -12.43 -2.36
CA LEU A 76 0.57 -12.67 -1.06
C LEU A 76 1.44 -12.08 0.06
N TRP A 77 0.91 -11.05 0.72
CA TRP A 77 1.62 -10.38 1.82
C TRP A 77 1.84 -11.27 3.04
N ASN A 78 0.91 -12.19 3.27
CA ASN A 78 0.90 -13.11 4.40
C ASN A 78 0.64 -14.54 3.90
N VAL A 79 0.99 -15.53 4.71
CA VAL A 79 0.76 -16.95 4.41
C VAL A 79 -0.70 -17.19 4.04
N ASP A 80 -0.93 -17.94 2.96
CA ASP A 80 -2.23 -18.24 2.36
C ASP A 80 -3.08 -17.00 1.99
N GLY A 81 -2.46 -15.83 1.80
CA GLY A 81 -3.16 -14.57 1.53
C GLY A 81 -4.00 -14.07 2.70
N LYS A 82 -3.77 -14.60 3.92
CA LYS A 82 -4.58 -14.27 5.09
C LYS A 82 -4.32 -12.84 5.56
N MET A 83 -5.38 -12.06 5.73
CA MET A 83 -5.26 -10.73 6.33
C MET A 83 -4.72 -10.81 7.77
N ALA A 84 -3.72 -10.01 8.09
CA ALA A 84 -3.20 -9.87 9.45
C ALA A 84 -4.23 -9.19 10.38
N TYR A 85 -5.04 -8.29 9.81
CA TYR A 85 -6.16 -7.65 10.50
C TYR A 85 -7.48 -7.89 9.77
N SER A 86 -8.52 -8.24 10.52
CA SER A 86 -9.85 -8.50 9.98
C SER A 86 -10.95 -8.13 10.97
N LEU A 87 -12.20 -8.19 10.52
CA LEU A 87 -13.36 -8.00 11.40
C LEU A 87 -13.37 -9.06 12.50
N ASP A 88 -13.15 -10.33 12.15
CA ASP A 88 -13.08 -11.43 13.11
C ASP A 88 -11.96 -11.19 14.13
N TRP A 89 -10.78 -10.77 13.68
CA TRP A 89 -9.65 -10.46 14.56
C TRP A 89 -10.03 -9.41 15.60
N ILE A 90 -10.64 -8.29 15.20
CA ILE A 90 -10.96 -7.22 16.14
C ILE A 90 -12.10 -7.64 17.08
N GLN A 91 -13.10 -8.36 16.58
CA GLN A 91 -14.24 -8.83 17.36
C GLN A 91 -13.82 -9.84 18.42
N GLU A 92 -13.00 -10.84 18.05
CA GLU A 92 -12.45 -11.82 19.00
C GLU A 92 -11.61 -11.16 20.08
N ASN A 93 -10.73 -10.23 19.71
CA ASN A 93 -9.89 -9.52 20.68
C ASN A 93 -10.72 -8.60 21.59
N PHE A 94 -11.74 -7.94 21.05
CA PHE A 94 -12.65 -7.10 21.81
C PHE A 94 -13.45 -7.93 22.84
N GLN A 95 -13.97 -9.09 22.44
CA GLN A 95 -14.63 -10.03 23.35
C GLN A 95 -13.71 -10.56 24.45
N LYS A 96 -12.41 -10.71 24.16
CA LYS A 96 -11.36 -11.03 25.15
C LYS A 96 -11.00 -9.85 26.08
N GLY A 97 -11.68 -8.71 25.96
CA GLY A 97 -11.47 -7.54 26.80
C GLY A 97 -10.31 -6.64 26.37
N LYS A 98 -9.73 -6.86 25.18
CA LYS A 98 -8.69 -5.96 24.65
C LYS A 98 -9.29 -4.59 24.36
N LYS A 99 -8.69 -3.54 24.90
CA LYS A 99 -9.06 -2.16 24.62
C LYS A 99 -8.34 -1.66 23.38
N PHE A 100 -9.06 -0.94 22.53
CA PHE A 100 -8.53 -0.34 21.32
C PHE A 100 -8.68 1.18 21.37
N GLU A 101 -7.69 1.88 20.84
CA GLU A 101 -7.84 3.28 20.44
C GLU A 101 -8.18 3.31 18.96
N TYR A 102 -9.21 4.06 18.60
CA TYR A 102 -9.68 4.18 17.21
C TYR A 102 -9.25 5.52 16.60
N LEU A 103 -8.90 5.49 15.31
CA LEU A 103 -8.85 6.67 14.46
C LEU A 103 -9.93 6.53 13.39
N PHE A 104 -11.07 7.17 13.60
CA PHE A 104 -12.14 7.21 12.62
C PHE A 104 -11.87 8.26 11.56
N PHE A 105 -11.90 7.87 10.29
CA PHE A 105 -11.74 8.76 9.15
C PHE A 105 -12.86 8.53 8.13
N TRP A 106 -13.31 9.61 7.51
CA TRP A 106 -14.26 9.61 6.41
C TRP A 106 -14.20 10.99 5.74
N GLY A 107 -14.14 11.02 4.41
CA GLY A 107 -13.85 12.23 3.64
C GLY A 107 -12.43 12.24 3.07
N HIS A 108 -12.17 13.16 2.14
CA HIS A 108 -10.96 13.15 1.31
C HIS A 108 -10.38 14.54 1.02
N GLN A 109 -10.97 15.59 1.59
CA GLN A 109 -10.54 16.97 1.34
C GLN A 109 -9.40 17.35 2.29
N PRO A 110 -8.39 18.10 1.81
CA PRO A 110 -7.38 18.70 2.68
C PRO A 110 -8.04 19.70 3.64
N SER A 111 -7.35 20.05 4.72
CA SER A 111 -7.76 21.19 5.53
C SER A 111 -7.65 22.49 4.72
N SER A 112 -8.33 23.54 5.16
CA SER A 112 -8.32 24.85 4.50
C SER A 112 -6.93 25.48 4.38
N ASN A 113 -5.98 25.09 5.24
CA ASN A 113 -4.59 25.55 5.23
C ASN A 113 -3.62 24.58 4.54
N GLY A 114 -4.10 23.48 3.96
CA GLY A 114 -3.26 22.50 3.26
C GLY A 114 -2.59 21.44 4.15
N ASP A 115 -2.83 21.48 5.47
CA ASP A 115 -2.31 20.46 6.38
C ASP A 115 -2.89 19.07 6.07
N ILE A 116 -2.04 18.07 6.28
CA ILE A 116 -2.46 16.67 6.19
C ILE A 116 -3.29 16.31 7.41
N THR A 117 -4.50 15.83 7.14
CA THR A 117 -5.42 15.34 8.16
C THR A 117 -5.68 13.84 7.96
N LYS A 118 -6.47 13.24 8.84
CA LYS A 118 -6.94 11.86 8.72
C LYS A 118 -7.61 11.53 7.39
N ASN A 119 -8.08 12.53 6.65
CA ASN A 119 -8.67 12.36 5.32
C ASN A 119 -7.66 11.83 4.29
N CYS A 120 -6.36 11.95 4.53
CA CYS A 120 -5.34 11.39 3.63
C CYS A 120 -5.34 9.85 3.55
N LEU A 121 -5.96 9.19 4.53
CA LEU A 121 -6.19 7.75 4.56
C LEU A 121 -7.23 7.31 3.54
N SER A 122 -8.08 8.22 3.06
CA SER A 122 -9.07 7.92 2.03
C SER A 122 -8.42 7.56 0.69
N GLN A 123 -9.05 6.62 -0.03
CA GLN A 123 -8.62 6.26 -1.38
C GLN A 123 -8.84 7.40 -2.40
N TRP A 124 -9.68 8.37 -2.05
CA TRP A 124 -10.01 9.53 -2.88
C TRP A 124 -9.08 10.72 -2.65
N TRP A 125 -8.22 10.67 -1.63
CA TRP A 125 -7.22 11.71 -1.40
C TRP A 125 -6.28 11.82 -2.59
N LYS A 126 -6.09 13.04 -3.09
CA LYS A 126 -5.18 13.34 -4.21
C LYS A 126 -3.73 13.29 -3.73
N ALA A 127 -3.08 12.19 -4.05
CA ALA A 127 -1.66 11.98 -3.84
C ALA A 127 -1.20 11.06 -4.95
N GLU A 128 -0.24 11.56 -5.70
CA GLU A 128 0.27 10.87 -6.86
C GLU A 128 1.31 9.83 -6.48
N PHE A 129 1.28 8.71 -7.21
CA PHE A 129 2.30 7.67 -7.12
C PHE A 129 2.33 6.88 -8.43
N THR A 130 3.45 6.21 -8.66
CA THR A 130 3.70 5.43 -9.87
C THR A 130 3.92 3.97 -9.50
N ILE A 131 3.38 3.04 -10.29
CA ILE A 131 3.75 1.62 -10.21
C ILE A 131 4.09 1.20 -11.63
N GLU A 132 5.31 0.71 -11.80
CA GLU A 132 5.90 0.42 -13.11
C GLU A 132 5.85 1.64 -14.03
N ILE A 133 5.01 1.62 -15.06
CA ILE A 133 4.88 2.68 -16.06
C ILE A 133 3.66 3.58 -15.83
N ASP A 134 2.75 3.15 -14.97
CA ASP A 134 1.47 3.84 -14.78
C ASP A 134 1.54 4.80 -13.59
N ARG A 135 1.15 6.05 -13.85
CA ARG A 135 1.05 7.11 -12.85
C ARG A 135 -0.40 7.27 -12.43
N TYR A 136 -0.66 7.21 -11.13
CA TYR A 136 -1.99 7.30 -10.55
C TYR A 136 -2.12 8.58 -9.71
N CYS A 137 -3.20 9.33 -9.93
CA CYS A 137 -3.48 10.56 -9.20
C CYS A 137 -4.07 10.33 -7.79
N CYS A 138 -4.59 9.13 -7.53
CA CYS A 138 -5.06 8.67 -6.23
C CYS A 138 -5.27 7.15 -6.24
N MET A 139 -5.49 6.57 -5.05
CA MET A 139 -5.72 5.13 -4.90
C MET A 139 -6.99 4.62 -5.57
N GLU A 140 -8.05 5.42 -5.67
CA GLU A 140 -9.26 5.01 -6.41
C GLU A 140 -8.94 4.75 -7.89
N GLN A 141 -8.05 5.55 -8.50
CA GLN A 141 -7.64 5.34 -9.89
C GLN A 141 -6.91 4.01 -10.05
N TYR A 142 -5.92 3.76 -9.20
CA TYR A 142 -5.20 2.50 -9.16
C TYR A 142 -6.14 1.30 -8.95
N MET A 143 -6.96 1.33 -7.89
CA MET A 143 -7.85 0.22 -7.56
C MET A 143 -8.85 -0.09 -8.68
N MET A 144 -9.38 0.93 -9.37
CA MET A 144 -10.30 0.71 -10.48
C MET A 144 -9.58 0.28 -11.76
N ALA A 145 -8.35 0.75 -12.01
CA ALA A 145 -7.52 0.28 -13.12
C ALA A 145 -7.16 -1.20 -12.95
N GLU A 146 -6.69 -1.60 -11.77
CA GLU A 146 -6.39 -3.01 -11.47
C GLU A 146 -7.63 -3.90 -11.53
N LYS A 147 -8.78 -3.37 -11.09
CA LYS A 147 -10.06 -4.05 -11.29
C LYS A 147 -10.35 -4.29 -12.77
N ALA A 148 -10.14 -3.29 -13.63
CA ALA A 148 -10.37 -3.43 -15.07
C ALA A 148 -9.38 -4.41 -15.72
N ARG A 149 -8.10 -4.35 -15.33
CA ARG A 149 -7.06 -5.31 -15.76
C ARG A 149 -7.40 -6.75 -15.36
N LEU A 150 -7.89 -6.97 -14.15
CA LEU A 150 -8.29 -8.29 -13.66
C LEU A 150 -9.39 -8.96 -14.49
N PHE A 151 -10.20 -8.18 -15.19
CA PHE A 151 -11.28 -8.68 -16.06
C PHE A 151 -11.00 -8.42 -17.56
N ASP A 152 -9.72 -8.23 -17.92
CA ASP A 152 -9.23 -8.02 -19.28
C ASP A 152 -9.93 -6.86 -20.01
N ASP A 153 -10.31 -5.81 -19.29
CA ASP A 153 -11.01 -4.65 -19.84
C ASP A 153 -10.05 -3.48 -20.10
N GLU A 154 -9.25 -3.62 -21.16
CA GLU A 154 -8.26 -2.61 -21.57
C GLU A 154 -8.88 -1.24 -21.87
N GLU A 155 -10.06 -1.22 -22.50
CA GLU A 155 -10.78 0.02 -22.85
C GLU A 155 -11.16 0.82 -21.59
N ILE A 156 -11.77 0.17 -20.59
CA ILE A 156 -12.09 0.82 -19.32
C ILE A 156 -10.83 1.18 -18.54
N THR A 157 -9.78 0.35 -18.61
CA THR A 157 -8.48 0.66 -18.01
C THR A 157 -7.94 1.99 -18.54
N GLU A 158 -7.91 2.17 -19.87
CA GLU A 158 -7.48 3.42 -20.49
C GLU A 158 -8.35 4.62 -20.11
N GLU A 159 -9.68 4.47 -20.08
CA GLU A 159 -10.59 5.54 -19.65
C GLU A 159 -10.32 5.96 -18.20
N ILE A 160 -10.06 4.99 -17.31
CA ILE A 160 -9.73 5.23 -15.90
C ILE A 160 -8.40 5.97 -15.78
N LEU A 161 -7.36 5.54 -16.50
CA LEU A 161 -6.03 6.17 -16.47
C LEU A 161 -6.03 7.60 -17.01
N LYS A 162 -6.97 7.94 -17.92
CA LYS A 162 -7.15 9.31 -18.45
C LYS A 162 -7.92 10.24 -17.50
N SER A 163 -8.58 9.72 -16.46
CA SER A 163 -9.40 10.52 -15.54
C SER A 163 -8.67 10.86 -14.25
N ASP A 164 -8.73 12.12 -13.83
CA ASP A 164 -8.22 12.59 -12.54
C ASP A 164 -9.34 12.87 -11.53
N ASN A 165 -10.60 12.52 -11.82
CA ASN A 165 -11.71 12.78 -10.91
C ASN A 165 -12.15 11.49 -10.22
N PRO A 166 -11.95 11.34 -8.88
CA PRO A 166 -12.28 10.09 -8.18
C PRO A 166 -13.74 9.65 -8.35
N LYS A 167 -14.66 10.60 -8.52
CA LYS A 167 -16.07 10.29 -8.75
C LYS A 167 -16.31 9.66 -10.12
N GLU A 168 -15.67 10.19 -11.17
CA GLU A 168 -15.77 9.63 -12.52
C GLU A 168 -15.00 8.31 -12.62
N ILE A 169 -13.81 8.22 -12.03
CA ILE A 169 -13.06 6.95 -11.90
C ILE A 169 -13.93 5.86 -11.28
N LYS A 170 -14.59 6.14 -10.14
CA LYS A 170 -15.47 5.16 -9.48
C LYS A 170 -16.66 4.76 -10.36
N LYS A 171 -17.17 5.69 -11.17
CA LYS A 171 -18.25 5.42 -12.12
C LYS A 171 -17.76 4.53 -13.27
N LEU A 172 -16.55 4.74 -13.77
CA LEU A 172 -15.92 3.88 -14.77
C LEU A 172 -15.66 2.48 -14.23
N GLY A 173 -15.15 2.35 -13.00
CA GLY A 173 -14.93 1.06 -12.34
C GLY A 173 -16.21 0.23 -12.10
N ARG A 174 -17.40 0.83 -12.20
CA ARG A 174 -18.69 0.12 -12.21
C ARG A 174 -19.08 -0.42 -13.59
N LYS A 175 -18.42 0.02 -14.65
CA LYS A 175 -18.67 -0.39 -16.04
C LYS A 175 -17.73 -1.48 -16.55
N VAL A 176 -16.77 -1.91 -15.73
CA VAL A 176 -15.84 -3.01 -16.06
C VAL A 176 -16.62 -4.21 -16.58
N ARG A 177 -16.28 -4.65 -17.80
CA ARG A 177 -16.86 -5.80 -18.49
C ARG A 177 -16.42 -7.08 -17.79
N ASN A 178 -17.19 -8.16 -17.97
CA ASN A 178 -16.92 -9.49 -17.40
C ASN A 178 -16.75 -9.53 -15.86
N PHE A 179 -17.20 -8.49 -15.16
CA PHE A 179 -17.02 -8.38 -13.72
C PHE A 179 -17.64 -9.56 -12.96
N ASN A 180 -16.83 -10.21 -12.14
CA ASN A 180 -17.24 -11.25 -11.21
C ASN A 180 -16.89 -10.83 -9.77
N GLU A 181 -17.89 -10.72 -8.89
CA GLU A 181 -17.67 -10.29 -7.50
C GLU A 181 -16.85 -11.28 -6.69
N GLU A 182 -16.93 -12.59 -6.95
CA GLU A 182 -16.17 -13.59 -6.20
C GLU A 182 -14.67 -13.48 -6.50
N ILE A 183 -14.32 -13.36 -7.79
CA ILE A 183 -12.94 -13.11 -8.24
C ILE A 183 -12.44 -11.77 -7.70
N TRP A 184 -13.26 -10.72 -7.78
CA TRP A 184 -12.88 -9.42 -7.23
C TRP A 184 -12.71 -9.48 -5.70
N ALA A 185 -13.57 -10.21 -5.00
CA ALA A 185 -13.50 -10.31 -3.54
C ALA A 185 -12.24 -11.04 -3.08
N SER A 186 -11.72 -12.02 -3.83
CA SER A 186 -10.46 -12.70 -3.52
C SER A 186 -9.23 -11.84 -3.83
N LYS A 187 -9.28 -10.98 -4.85
CA LYS A 187 -8.11 -10.19 -5.31
C LYS A 187 -8.05 -8.74 -4.80
N ARG A 188 -9.18 -8.12 -4.42
CA ARG A 188 -9.22 -6.69 -4.10
C ARG A 188 -8.35 -6.27 -2.92
N TYR A 189 -8.20 -7.15 -1.92
CA TYR A 189 -7.46 -6.83 -0.71
C TYR A 189 -5.95 -6.71 -0.99
N PRO A 190 -5.27 -7.71 -1.59
CA PRO A 190 -3.86 -7.56 -1.96
C PRO A 190 -3.62 -6.41 -2.96
N ILE A 191 -4.53 -6.17 -3.90
CA ILE A 191 -4.46 -4.97 -4.77
C ILE A 191 -4.40 -3.69 -3.91
N VAL A 192 -5.36 -3.50 -3.00
CA VAL A 192 -5.39 -2.29 -2.15
C VAL A 192 -4.19 -2.20 -1.21
N LEU A 193 -3.62 -3.32 -0.74
CA LEU A 193 -2.36 -3.32 0.01
C LEU A 193 -1.20 -2.78 -0.84
N ASN A 194 -0.98 -3.36 -2.01
CA ASN A 194 0.11 -3.00 -2.93
C ASN A 194 0.05 -1.52 -3.31
N GLY A 195 -1.12 -1.04 -3.72
CA GLY A 195 -1.30 0.37 -4.08
C GLY A 195 -1.11 1.32 -2.89
N ASN A 196 -1.67 1.01 -1.71
CA ASN A 196 -1.46 1.87 -0.56
C ASN A 196 0.00 1.88 -0.12
N PHE A 197 0.71 0.74 -0.17
CA PHE A 197 2.14 0.70 0.11
C PHE A 197 2.91 1.63 -0.83
N ALA A 198 2.69 1.54 -2.14
CA ALA A 198 3.30 2.42 -3.13
C ALA A 198 2.95 3.90 -2.89
N LYS A 199 1.66 4.23 -2.71
CA LYS A 199 1.19 5.59 -2.41
C LYS A 199 1.92 6.17 -1.20
N PHE A 200 1.90 5.47 -0.07
CA PHE A 200 2.47 6.00 1.15
C PHE A 200 3.99 6.07 1.06
N LEU A 201 4.67 5.05 0.51
CA LEU A 201 6.12 5.05 0.34
C LEU A 201 6.63 6.22 -0.51
N GLN A 202 5.90 6.57 -1.58
CA GLN A 202 6.26 7.67 -2.48
C GLN A 202 5.87 9.06 -1.97
N ASN A 203 5.00 9.14 -0.96
CA ASN A 203 4.52 10.40 -0.41
C ASN A 203 4.96 10.53 1.06
N GLU A 204 6.16 11.06 1.29
CA GLU A 204 6.81 11.08 2.61
C GLU A 204 5.91 11.67 3.72
N ASN A 205 5.27 12.81 3.47
CA ASN A 205 4.40 13.42 4.47
C ASN A 205 3.18 12.54 4.82
N LEU A 206 2.65 11.79 3.84
CA LEU A 206 1.57 10.84 4.08
C LEU A 206 2.08 9.61 4.84
N MET A 207 3.25 9.07 4.48
CA MET A 207 3.90 7.99 5.23
C MET A 207 4.07 8.38 6.69
N GLN A 208 4.59 9.58 6.97
CA GLN A 208 4.75 10.07 8.33
C GLN A 208 3.41 10.14 9.07
N PHE A 209 2.35 10.64 8.42
CA PHE A 209 1.02 10.65 9.02
C PHE A 209 0.55 9.22 9.38
N LEU A 210 0.69 8.26 8.47
CA LEU A 210 0.29 6.87 8.70
C LEU A 210 1.08 6.24 9.85
N LEU A 211 2.39 6.44 9.90
CA LEU A 211 3.25 5.96 11.00
C LEU A 211 2.87 6.60 12.35
N GLN A 212 2.50 7.88 12.36
CA GLN A 212 2.07 8.59 13.57
C GLN A 212 0.73 8.09 14.15
N THR A 213 -0.04 7.31 13.38
CA THR A 213 -1.23 6.62 13.92
C THR A 213 -0.88 5.53 14.94
N LYS A 214 0.40 5.13 15.03
CA LYS A 214 0.94 4.18 16.02
C LYS A 214 0.14 2.88 16.03
N ASN A 215 -0.49 2.56 17.16
CA ASN A 215 -1.22 1.31 17.37
C ASN A 215 -2.74 1.49 17.26
N LYS A 216 -3.21 2.66 16.79
CA LYS A 216 -4.65 2.90 16.62
C LYS A 216 -5.21 1.98 15.54
N VAL A 217 -6.43 1.50 15.79
CA VAL A 217 -7.24 0.85 14.76
C VAL A 217 -7.77 1.93 13.83
N LEU A 218 -7.43 1.83 12.55
CA LEU A 218 -7.91 2.75 11.53
C LEU A 218 -9.30 2.29 11.10
N VAL A 219 -10.27 3.21 11.09
CA VAL A 219 -11.67 2.88 10.81
C VAL A 219 -12.23 3.84 9.77
N GLU A 220 -12.54 3.32 8.58
CA GLU A 220 -13.26 4.06 7.53
C GLU A 220 -14.74 4.14 7.93
N ALA A 221 -15.11 5.25 8.59
CA ALA A 221 -16.42 5.52 9.18
C ALA A 221 -17.41 6.05 8.12
N SER A 222 -17.45 5.38 6.97
CA SER A 222 -18.43 5.65 5.91
C SER A 222 -19.74 4.95 6.23
N PRO A 223 -20.88 5.67 6.35
CA PRO A 223 -22.19 5.06 6.59
C PRO A 223 -22.71 4.28 5.37
N TYR A 224 -22.13 4.49 4.20
CA TYR A 224 -22.59 3.93 2.93
C TYR A 224 -21.75 2.74 2.45
N ASP A 225 -20.53 2.59 2.96
CA ASP A 225 -19.61 1.54 2.53
C ASP A 225 -19.50 0.44 3.60
N LYS A 226 -19.97 -0.76 3.26
CA LYS A 226 -19.94 -1.94 4.14
C LYS A 226 -18.80 -2.91 3.80
N ILE A 227 -18.01 -2.63 2.77
CA ILE A 227 -16.89 -3.47 2.35
C ILE A 227 -15.60 -2.82 2.84
N TRP A 228 -15.29 -1.63 2.34
CA TRP A 228 -14.09 -0.91 2.72
C TRP A 228 -14.26 -0.17 4.05
N GLY A 229 -15.50 0.22 4.38
CA GLY A 229 -15.86 0.87 5.64
C GLY A 229 -16.66 0.01 6.61
N VAL A 230 -16.99 0.59 7.76
CA VAL A 230 -17.81 -0.05 8.81
C VAL A 230 -19.33 0.08 8.60
N GLY A 231 -19.78 0.80 7.57
CA GLY A 231 -21.19 1.04 7.32
C GLY A 231 -21.88 1.87 8.41
N MET A 232 -21.12 2.70 9.13
CA MET A 232 -21.57 3.53 10.26
C MET A 232 -20.83 4.87 10.22
N SER A 233 -21.50 5.95 10.65
CA SER A 233 -20.87 7.27 10.78
C SER A 233 -20.25 7.47 12.15
N THR A 234 -19.38 8.47 12.29
CA THR A 234 -18.70 8.81 13.57
C THR A 234 -19.63 9.21 14.70
N GLU A 235 -20.87 9.59 14.37
CA GLU A 235 -21.91 10.00 15.31
C GLU A 235 -22.76 8.83 15.82
N ASP A 236 -22.61 7.63 15.24
CA ASP A 236 -23.32 6.44 15.71
C ASP A 236 -22.77 6.01 17.08
N GLU A 237 -23.65 5.96 18.09
CA GLU A 237 -23.29 5.63 19.47
C GLU A 237 -22.59 4.26 19.59
N LYS A 238 -22.84 3.35 18.64
CA LYS A 238 -22.29 2.01 18.63
C LYS A 238 -20.95 1.90 17.91
N ILE A 239 -20.42 2.97 17.29
CA ILE A 239 -19.24 2.86 16.43
C ILE A 239 -17.96 2.41 17.16
N ASN A 240 -17.90 2.61 18.48
CA ASN A 240 -16.79 2.13 19.31
C ASN A 240 -16.90 0.63 19.67
N ASN A 241 -17.98 -0.05 19.28
CA ASN A 241 -18.17 -1.49 19.48
C ASN A 241 -18.03 -2.24 18.15
N PRO A 242 -16.90 -2.91 17.88
CA PRO A 242 -16.67 -3.65 16.63
C PRO A 242 -17.63 -4.83 16.42
N ILE A 243 -18.32 -5.29 17.47
CA ILE A 243 -19.38 -6.32 17.37
C ILE A 243 -20.61 -5.75 16.65
N GLU A 244 -20.85 -4.44 16.75
CA GLU A 244 -22.00 -3.76 16.16
C GLU A 244 -21.70 -3.16 14.78
N TRP A 245 -20.47 -3.31 14.27
CA TRP A 245 -20.09 -2.82 12.95
C TRP A 245 -20.92 -3.49 11.85
N LYS A 246 -21.44 -2.67 10.93
CA LYS A 246 -22.32 -3.12 9.83
C LYS A 246 -21.54 -3.44 8.54
N GLY A 247 -20.21 -3.31 8.59
CA GLY A 247 -19.31 -3.43 7.46
C GLY A 247 -17.95 -3.99 7.87
N LYS A 248 -17.15 -4.35 6.86
CA LYS A 248 -15.92 -5.14 7.04
C LYS A 248 -14.68 -4.31 7.36
N ASN A 249 -14.72 -2.98 7.17
CA ASN A 249 -13.57 -2.09 7.40
C ASN A 249 -12.27 -2.52 6.68
N LEU A 250 -12.36 -3.13 5.49
CA LEU A 250 -11.19 -3.68 4.81
C LEU A 250 -10.09 -2.63 4.59
N LEU A 251 -10.46 -1.37 4.35
CA LEU A 251 -9.48 -0.32 4.10
C LEU A 251 -8.69 0.04 5.36
N GLY A 252 -9.38 0.17 6.49
CA GLY A 252 -8.73 0.44 7.77
C GLY A 252 -7.70 -0.63 8.12
N PHE A 253 -8.06 -1.90 7.89
CA PHE A 253 -7.15 -3.03 8.10
C PHE A 253 -5.97 -3.03 7.12
N ALA A 254 -6.22 -2.80 5.82
CA ALA A 254 -5.15 -2.73 4.82
C ALA A 254 -4.13 -1.63 5.15
N LEU A 255 -4.60 -0.46 5.58
CA LEU A 255 -3.73 0.64 6.00
C LEU A 255 -2.90 0.29 7.25
N MET A 256 -3.42 -0.53 8.16
CA MET A 256 -2.68 -1.00 9.33
C MET A 256 -1.57 -1.98 8.93
N GLU A 257 -1.81 -2.89 7.99
CA GLU A 257 -0.77 -3.78 7.46
C GLU A 257 0.31 -2.99 6.71
N VAL A 258 -0.09 -2.04 5.86
CA VAL A 258 0.84 -1.13 5.16
C VAL A 258 1.66 -0.32 6.16
N ARG A 259 1.05 0.18 7.24
CA ARG A 259 1.76 0.90 8.31
C ARG A 259 2.83 0.02 8.97
N ASP A 260 2.50 -1.22 9.27
CA ASP A 260 3.42 -2.14 9.95
C ASP A 260 4.61 -2.47 9.05
N GLU A 261 4.35 -2.65 7.75
CA GLU A 261 5.39 -2.90 6.75
C GLU A 261 6.28 -1.66 6.50
N LEU A 262 5.69 -0.47 6.34
CA LEU A 262 6.44 0.78 6.24
C LEU A 262 7.29 1.02 7.49
N LYS A 263 6.77 0.72 8.67
CA LYS A 263 7.53 0.85 9.93
C LYS A 263 8.77 -0.06 9.93
N ARG A 264 8.66 -1.27 9.38
CA ARG A 264 9.76 -2.23 9.27
C ARG A 264 10.80 -1.77 8.25
N VAL A 265 10.36 -1.44 7.04
CA VAL A 265 11.24 -1.16 5.89
C VAL A 265 11.86 0.24 5.95
N CYS A 266 11.11 1.23 6.47
CA CYS A 266 11.53 2.62 6.53
C CYS A 266 12.09 3.05 7.90
N GLN A 267 12.40 2.11 8.81
CA GLN A 267 12.92 2.43 10.15
C GLN A 267 14.17 3.32 10.11
N ASN A 268 15.01 3.16 9.09
CA ASN A 268 16.24 3.92 8.88
C ASN A 268 16.15 4.89 7.68
N TYR A 269 14.94 5.20 7.20
CA TYR A 269 14.73 6.03 6.01
C TYR A 269 15.39 7.40 6.12
N ASN A 270 15.32 8.04 7.29
CA ASN A 270 15.94 9.34 7.58
C ASN A 270 17.48 9.34 7.56
N LYS A 271 18.13 8.17 7.56
CA LYS A 271 19.59 8.04 7.40
C LYS A 271 20.01 8.11 5.93
N LEU A 272 19.06 7.98 4.99
CA LEU A 272 19.32 8.08 3.57
C LEU A 272 19.27 9.54 3.13
N LYS A 273 20.27 9.94 2.34
CA LYS A 273 20.27 11.23 1.65
C LYS A 273 19.69 11.04 0.25
N LEU A 274 18.39 10.74 0.17
CA LEU A 274 17.74 10.40 -1.10
C LEU A 274 17.82 11.54 -2.12
N GLN A 275 17.68 12.79 -1.68
CA GLN A 275 17.82 13.95 -2.58
C GLN A 275 19.20 14.00 -3.26
N ASP A 276 20.28 13.76 -2.52
CA ASP A 276 21.64 13.72 -3.07
C ASP A 276 21.78 12.56 -4.05
N LEU A 277 21.24 11.39 -3.71
CA LEU A 277 21.27 10.21 -4.59
C LEU A 277 20.43 10.43 -5.86
N HIS A 278 19.27 11.07 -5.78
CA HIS A 278 18.44 11.40 -6.95
C HIS A 278 19.12 12.43 -7.84
N GLN A 279 19.94 13.34 -7.31
CA GLN A 279 20.74 14.24 -8.15
C GLN A 279 21.88 13.51 -8.88
N GLU A 280 22.45 12.46 -8.27
CA GLU A 280 23.54 11.68 -8.85
C GLU A 280 23.05 10.65 -9.89
N PHE A 281 21.85 10.09 -9.67
CA PHE A 281 21.34 8.94 -10.44
C PHE A 281 19.97 9.17 -11.12
N GLY A 282 19.37 10.35 -10.98
CA GLY A 282 18.07 10.70 -11.58
C GLY A 282 18.13 11.17 -13.03
#